data_AF-A0A359HHM7-F1
#
_entry.id   AF-A0A359HHM7-F1
#
_cell.length_a   1.000
_cell.length_b   1.000
_cell.length_c   1.000
_cell.angle_alpha   90.00
_cell.angle_beta   90.00
_cell.angle_gamma   90.00
#
_symmetry.space_group_name_H-M   'P 1'
#
loop_
_entity.id
_entity.type
_entity.pdbx_description
1 polymer ?
#
loop_
_entity_poly.entity_id
_entity_poly.type
_entity_poly.pdbx_seq_one_letter_code
_entity_poly.pdbx_strand_id
1 'polypeptide(L)'
;MFPEIDHLSQKIWPQRSLNVMIGLTVDESRLLAELQEAAKAIAPVFSQALTTRLLQFSSSERGYIGNVDLHACLQNWFVQLFQMDRNFQLYRESPPLVPINWLLTGIDMILFCGHEVSQSSPKPELAAKAFYKSLALKIASDQQQFQMDDAQHFLELILLD
;
A
#
# COMPACT_ATOMS: atom_id res chain seq x y z
N MET A 1 32.76 -26.41 -5.64
CA MET A 1 32.65 -25.46 -6.77
C MET A 1 31.29 -25.70 -7.39
N PHE A 2 30.25 -25.02 -6.87
CA PHE A 2 28.90 -25.13 -7.38
C PHE A 2 28.68 -23.95 -8.34
N PRO A 3 28.60 -24.18 -9.66
CA PRO A 3 28.11 -23.17 -10.57
C PRO A 3 26.57 -23.24 -10.60
N GLU A 4 25.94 -22.11 -10.93
CA GLU A 4 24.51 -21.97 -11.27
C GLU A 4 23.49 -21.98 -10.12
N ILE A 5 23.48 -20.90 -9.34
CA ILE A 5 22.25 -20.39 -8.69
C ILE A 5 22.09 -18.90 -9.03
N ASP A 6 22.30 -18.52 -10.30
CA ASP A 6 22.16 -17.13 -10.77
C ASP A 6 20.88 -16.89 -11.60
N HIS A 7 20.09 -17.93 -11.83
CA HIS A 7 18.96 -17.88 -12.79
C HIS A 7 17.56 -17.92 -12.16
N LEU A 8 17.43 -18.12 -10.85
CA LEU A 8 16.12 -18.15 -10.19
C LEU A 8 15.68 -16.80 -9.59
N SER A 9 16.56 -15.80 -9.57
CA SER A 9 16.30 -14.47 -9.00
C SER A 9 15.60 -13.50 -9.96
N GLN A 10 15.39 -13.89 -11.24
CA GLN A 10 14.92 -12.98 -12.30
C GLN A 10 13.44 -13.12 -12.68
N LYS A 11 12.58 -13.47 -11.72
CA LYS A 11 11.12 -13.26 -11.87
C LYS A 11 10.53 -12.34 -10.81
N ILE A 12 11.36 -11.46 -10.26
CA ILE A 12 10.88 -10.21 -9.66
C ILE A 12 10.43 -9.36 -10.84
N TRP A 13 9.11 -9.15 -10.98
CA TRP A 13 8.60 -8.24 -12.00
C TRP A 13 9.34 -6.91 -11.87
N PRO A 14 10.11 -6.46 -12.88
CA PRO A 14 10.84 -5.22 -12.75
C PRO A 14 9.80 -4.10 -12.59
N GLN A 15 9.94 -3.24 -11.58
CA GLN A 15 9.00 -2.12 -11.30
C GLN A 15 8.69 -1.27 -12.56
N ARG A 16 9.61 -1.25 -13.54
CA ARG A 16 9.37 -0.67 -14.87
C ARG A 16 8.11 -1.22 -15.56
N SER A 17 7.77 -2.49 -15.40
CA SER A 17 6.61 -3.12 -16.06
C SER A 17 5.27 -2.60 -15.52
N LEU A 18 5.15 -2.42 -14.20
CA LEU A 18 3.92 -1.98 -13.54
C LEU A 18 3.65 -0.49 -13.81
N ASN A 19 4.67 0.36 -13.72
CA ASN A 19 4.55 1.77 -14.08
C ASN A 19 4.26 2.00 -15.57
N VAL A 20 4.72 1.10 -16.46
CA VAL A 20 4.44 1.19 -17.89
C VAL A 20 3.03 0.69 -18.24
N MET A 21 2.44 -0.24 -17.47
CA MET A 21 1.08 -0.76 -17.72
C MET A 21 -0.04 0.02 -17.01
N ILE A 22 0.19 0.57 -15.81
CA ILE A 22 -0.87 1.16 -14.94
C ILE A 22 -0.45 2.53 -14.38
N GLY A 23 0.72 3.06 -14.76
CA GLY A 23 1.28 4.29 -14.21
C GLY A 23 0.32 5.49 -14.25
N LEU A 24 0.43 6.32 -13.22
CA LEU A 24 -0.30 7.59 -13.15
C LEU A 24 0.24 8.59 -14.18
N THR A 25 -0.64 9.31 -14.83
CA THR A 25 -0.26 10.49 -15.61
C THR A 25 0.08 11.67 -14.69
N VAL A 26 0.78 12.70 -15.19
CA VAL A 26 1.08 13.92 -14.41
C VAL A 26 -0.21 14.56 -13.90
N ASP A 27 -1.23 14.59 -14.74
CA ASP A 27 -2.52 15.19 -14.37
C ASP A 27 -3.25 14.34 -13.33
N GLU A 28 -3.18 13.01 -13.41
CA GLU A 28 -3.74 12.12 -12.39
C GLU A 28 -3.01 12.24 -11.05
N SER A 29 -1.66 12.29 -11.04
CA SER A 29 -0.89 12.50 -9.82
C SER A 29 -1.16 13.88 -9.20
N ARG A 30 -1.26 14.94 -10.01
CA ARG A 30 -1.64 16.27 -9.53
C ARG A 30 -3.04 16.26 -8.93
N LEU A 31 -3.98 15.63 -9.62
CA LEU A 31 -5.36 15.51 -9.16
C LEU A 31 -5.46 14.76 -7.83
N LEU A 32 -4.67 13.70 -7.63
CA LEU A 32 -4.60 12.98 -6.36
C LEU A 32 -4.00 13.85 -5.24
N ALA A 33 -2.93 14.59 -5.53
CA ALA A 33 -2.29 15.48 -4.56
C ALA A 33 -3.23 16.58 -4.05
N GLU A 34 -4.08 17.13 -4.93
CA GLU A 34 -5.13 18.11 -4.55
C GLU A 34 -6.16 17.53 -3.56
N LEU A 35 -6.34 16.20 -3.54
CA LEU A 35 -7.30 15.51 -2.69
C LEU A 35 -6.72 15.03 -1.35
N GLN A 36 -5.43 15.28 -1.10
CA GLN A 36 -4.74 14.79 0.09
C GLN A 36 -5.38 15.27 1.40
N GLU A 37 -5.84 16.53 1.47
CA GLU A 37 -6.49 17.06 2.68
C GLU A 37 -7.85 16.41 2.93
N ALA A 38 -8.63 16.15 1.87
CA ALA A 38 -9.87 15.38 1.98
C ALA A 38 -9.60 13.93 2.42
N ALA A 39 -8.51 13.32 1.92
CA ALA A 39 -8.07 12.00 2.36
C ALA A 39 -7.68 11.97 3.84
N LYS A 40 -6.96 12.98 4.34
CA LYS A 40 -6.62 13.12 5.77
C LYS A 40 -7.87 13.26 6.63
N ALA A 41 -8.88 13.99 6.16
CA ALA A 41 -10.13 14.17 6.89
C ALA A 41 -10.92 12.85 7.03
N ILE A 42 -10.92 11.97 6.01
CA ILE A 42 -11.63 10.70 6.06
C ILE A 42 -10.81 9.55 6.67
N ALA A 43 -9.48 9.66 6.72
CA ALA A 43 -8.58 8.61 7.18
C ALA A 43 -8.92 8.07 8.60
N PRO A 44 -9.35 8.89 9.59
CA PRO A 44 -9.79 8.38 10.88
C PRO A 44 -10.95 7.39 10.76
N VAL A 45 -11.95 7.69 9.91
CA VAL A 45 -13.11 6.82 9.66
C VAL A 45 -12.66 5.49 9.06
N PHE A 46 -11.80 5.55 8.04
CA PHE A 46 -11.20 4.36 7.41
C PHE A 46 -10.50 3.47 8.45
N SER A 47 -9.57 4.07 9.23
CA SER A 47 -8.78 3.33 10.20
C SER A 47 -9.64 2.72 11.31
N GLN A 48 -10.68 3.42 11.75
CA GLN A 48 -11.59 2.92 12.77
C GLN A 48 -12.37 1.71 12.26
N ALA A 49 -12.93 1.80 11.06
CA ALA A 49 -13.72 0.73 10.48
C ALA A 49 -12.87 -0.51 10.20
N LEU A 50 -11.66 -0.32 9.64
CA LEU A 50 -10.77 -1.43 9.35
C LEU A 50 -10.23 -2.09 10.62
N THR A 51 -9.74 -1.32 11.60
CA THR A 51 -9.28 -1.88 12.89
C THR A 51 -10.40 -2.67 13.57
N THR A 52 -11.63 -2.12 13.62
CA THR A 52 -12.78 -2.82 14.19
C THR A 52 -13.01 -4.18 13.52
N ARG A 53 -12.89 -4.23 12.20
CA ARG A 53 -13.05 -5.46 11.43
C ARG A 53 -11.90 -6.44 11.68
N LEU A 54 -10.65 -5.98 11.69
CA LEU A 54 -9.48 -6.84 11.95
C LEU A 54 -9.56 -7.50 13.33
N LEU A 55 -9.99 -6.75 14.36
CA LEU A 55 -10.17 -7.26 15.72
C LEU A 55 -11.22 -8.38 15.82
N GLN A 56 -12.15 -8.49 14.87
CA GLN A 56 -13.13 -9.59 14.83
C GLN A 56 -12.53 -10.90 14.34
N PHE A 57 -11.46 -10.85 13.53
CA PHE A 57 -10.77 -12.02 12.99
C PHE A 57 -9.54 -12.43 13.81
N SER A 58 -8.97 -11.51 14.58
CA SER A 58 -7.68 -11.69 15.25
C SER A 58 -7.80 -12.12 16.71
N SER A 59 -8.08 -13.39 17.00
CA SER A 59 -7.63 -13.97 18.28
C SER A 59 -6.12 -14.22 18.28
N SER A 60 -5.51 -14.46 17.10
CA SER A 60 -4.11 -14.83 16.85
C SER A 60 -3.19 -13.70 16.35
N GLU A 61 -3.70 -12.61 15.75
CA GLU A 61 -2.84 -11.52 15.22
C GLU A 61 -2.53 -10.41 16.23
N ARG A 62 -2.97 -10.57 17.49
CA ARG A 62 -2.71 -9.61 18.59
C ARG A 62 -1.23 -9.31 18.83
N GLY A 63 -0.33 -10.20 18.44
CA GLY A 63 1.12 -10.00 18.54
C GLY A 63 1.66 -8.91 17.60
N TYR A 64 1.08 -8.73 16.41
CA TYR A 64 1.50 -7.70 15.45
C TYR A 64 0.99 -6.30 15.84
N ILE A 65 -0.16 -6.26 16.51
CA ILE A 65 -0.86 -5.03 16.95
C ILE A 65 -0.21 -4.43 18.22
N GLY A 66 0.56 -5.22 18.98
CA GLY A 66 1.02 -4.86 20.32
C GLY A 66 2.03 -3.71 20.45
N ASN A 67 2.71 -3.30 19.36
CA ASN A 67 3.79 -2.30 19.40
C ASN A 67 3.65 -1.14 18.40
N VAL A 68 2.62 -1.14 17.55
CA VAL A 68 2.41 -0.12 16.52
C VAL A 68 1.04 0.53 16.73
N ASP A 69 0.98 1.86 16.66
CA ASP A 69 -0.31 2.56 16.56
C ASP A 69 -0.95 2.20 15.21
N LEU A 70 -1.78 1.15 15.24
CA LEU A 70 -2.45 0.60 14.06
C LEU A 70 -3.32 1.65 13.37
N HIS A 71 -3.97 2.54 14.14
CA HIS A 71 -4.78 3.60 13.55
C HIS A 71 -3.91 4.58 12.78
N ALA A 72 -2.81 5.06 13.38
CA ALA A 72 -1.88 5.96 12.70
C ALA A 72 -1.26 5.30 11.45
N CYS A 73 -0.90 4.02 11.54
CA CYS A 73 -0.38 3.25 10.41
C CYS A 73 -1.38 3.20 9.24
N LEU A 74 -2.62 2.78 9.52
CA LEU A 74 -3.67 2.70 8.51
C LEU A 74 -4.03 4.07 7.93
N GLN A 75 -4.09 5.12 8.77
CA GLN A 75 -4.34 6.48 8.30
C GLN A 75 -3.25 6.94 7.34
N ASN A 76 -1.98 6.79 7.72
CA ASN A 76 -0.85 7.15 6.88
C ASN A 76 -0.84 6.36 5.57
N TRP A 77 -1.09 5.06 5.64
CA TRP A 77 -1.20 4.20 4.47
C TRP A 77 -2.28 4.68 3.49
N PHE A 78 -3.48 5.00 4.01
CA PHE A 78 -4.58 5.49 3.18
C PHE A 78 -4.26 6.84 2.54
N VAL A 79 -3.69 7.77 3.31
CA VAL A 79 -3.33 9.11 2.79
C VAL A 79 -2.21 9.01 1.74
N GLN A 80 -1.31 8.03 1.83
CA GLN A 80 -0.28 7.80 0.81
C GLN A 80 -0.86 7.45 -0.57
N LEU A 81 -2.08 6.90 -0.65
CA LEU A 81 -2.78 6.69 -1.93
C LEU A 81 -3.01 8.00 -2.70
N PHE A 82 -2.97 9.14 -2.01
CA PHE A 82 -3.17 10.46 -2.60
C PHE A 82 -1.84 11.23 -2.79
N GLN A 83 -0.70 10.60 -2.49
CA GLN A 83 0.65 11.18 -2.61
C GLN A 83 1.49 10.51 -3.70
N MET A 84 0.90 9.63 -4.51
CA MET A 84 1.62 8.86 -5.52
C MET A 84 2.11 9.73 -6.68
N ASP A 85 3.42 9.91 -6.76
CA ASP A 85 4.10 10.50 -7.92
C ASP A 85 4.39 9.42 -8.99
N ARG A 86 4.52 9.83 -10.26
CA ARG A 86 4.98 9.01 -11.39
C ARG A 86 6.28 8.27 -11.08
N ASN A 87 7.15 8.91 -10.33
CA ASN A 87 8.45 8.39 -9.96
C ASN A 87 8.42 7.78 -8.57
N PHE A 88 7.33 7.11 -8.16
CA PHE A 88 7.22 6.48 -6.84
C PHE A 88 8.42 5.56 -6.57
N GLN A 89 9.49 6.14 -6.07
CA GLN A 89 10.63 5.48 -5.50
C GLN A 89 10.17 5.20 -4.08
N LEU A 90 10.16 3.91 -3.74
CA LEU A 90 9.94 3.39 -2.39
C LEU A 90 10.35 4.45 -1.37
N TYR A 91 9.35 5.07 -0.73
CA TYR A 91 9.59 6.04 0.32
C TYR A 91 10.53 5.37 1.32
N ARG A 92 11.74 5.92 1.45
CA ARG A 92 12.85 5.33 2.22
C ARG A 92 12.56 5.30 3.73
N GLU A 93 11.50 5.99 4.14
CA GLU A 93 10.87 5.93 5.46
C GLU A 93 9.49 5.26 5.28
N SER A 94 9.49 3.97 4.94
CA SER A 94 8.25 3.22 4.76
C SER A 94 7.60 3.08 6.15
N PRO A 95 6.37 3.57 6.39
CA PRO A 95 5.64 3.21 7.59
C PRO A 95 5.54 1.67 7.68
N PRO A 96 5.31 1.11 8.89
CA PRO A 96 5.21 -0.35 9.05
C PRO A 96 4.26 -0.92 8.00
N LEU A 97 4.73 -1.93 7.28
CA LEU A 97 3.99 -2.55 6.18
C LEU A 97 2.62 -3.01 6.70
N VAL A 98 1.55 -2.56 6.06
CA VAL A 98 0.21 -3.08 6.32
C VAL A 98 0.10 -4.41 5.59
N PRO A 99 -0.11 -5.53 6.29
CA PRO A 99 -0.24 -6.84 5.65
C PRO A 99 -1.35 -6.82 4.59
N ILE A 100 -1.07 -7.39 3.41
CA ILE A 100 -2.03 -7.36 2.29
C ILE A 100 -3.34 -8.07 2.62
N ASN A 101 -3.31 -9.12 3.44
CA ASN A 101 -4.50 -9.80 3.93
C ASN A 101 -5.41 -8.87 4.75
N TRP A 102 -4.84 -7.92 5.48
CA TRP A 102 -5.61 -6.90 6.22
C TRP A 102 -6.30 -5.94 5.26
N LEU A 103 -5.58 -5.47 4.25
CA LEU A 103 -6.13 -4.60 3.21
C LEU A 103 -7.27 -5.29 2.44
N LEU A 104 -7.10 -6.55 2.07
CA LEU A 104 -8.12 -7.34 1.38
C LEU A 104 -9.38 -7.56 2.24
N THR A 105 -9.21 -7.73 3.55
CA THR A 105 -10.33 -7.83 4.50
C THR A 105 -11.17 -6.55 4.57
N GLY A 106 -10.55 -5.40 4.26
CA GLY A 106 -11.17 -4.08 4.27
C GLY A 106 -11.36 -3.43 2.90
N ILE A 107 -11.27 -4.18 1.80
CA ILE A 107 -11.16 -3.56 0.47
C ILE A 107 -12.39 -2.75 0.07
N ASP A 108 -13.59 -3.19 0.47
CA ASP A 108 -14.84 -2.44 0.36
C ASP A 108 -14.75 -1.07 1.05
N MET A 109 -14.17 -1.00 2.24
CA MET A 109 -14.00 0.25 2.98
C MET A 109 -12.96 1.17 2.32
N ILE A 110 -11.86 0.60 1.82
CA ILE A 110 -10.86 1.35 1.05
C ILE A 110 -11.50 1.98 -0.19
N LEU A 111 -12.30 1.20 -0.92
CA LEU A 111 -13.01 1.66 -2.12
C LEU A 111 -14.06 2.70 -1.78
N PHE A 112 -14.83 2.51 -0.70
CA PHE A 112 -15.83 3.46 -0.24
C PHE A 112 -15.20 4.80 0.15
N CYS A 113 -14.22 4.81 1.06
CA CYS A 113 -13.54 6.03 1.49
C CYS A 113 -12.82 6.72 0.33
N GLY A 114 -12.17 5.96 -0.56
CA GLY A 114 -11.50 6.53 -1.73
C GLY A 114 -12.48 7.14 -2.73
N HIS A 115 -13.66 6.55 -2.89
CA HIS A 115 -14.73 7.11 -3.70
C HIS A 115 -15.24 8.43 -3.10
N GLU A 116 -15.53 8.47 -1.80
CA GLU A 116 -15.97 9.69 -1.11
C GLU A 116 -14.96 10.83 -1.27
N VAL A 117 -13.67 10.55 -1.12
CA VAL A 117 -12.62 11.55 -1.38
C VAL A 117 -12.64 12.00 -2.83
N SER A 118 -12.79 11.08 -3.77
CA SER A 118 -12.85 11.40 -5.20
C SER A 118 -14.04 12.29 -5.57
N GLN A 119 -15.17 12.15 -4.87
CA GLN A 119 -16.36 13.01 -5.08
C GLN A 119 -16.14 14.47 -4.69
N SER A 120 -15.16 14.76 -3.82
CA SER A 120 -14.79 16.14 -3.48
C SER A 120 -14.02 16.87 -4.59
N SER A 121 -13.59 16.14 -5.62
CA SER A 121 -12.88 16.71 -6.77
C SER A 121 -13.83 17.48 -7.69
N PRO A 122 -13.37 18.56 -8.35
CA PRO A 122 -14.10 19.15 -9.49
C PRO A 122 -14.19 18.20 -10.70
N LYS A 123 -13.43 17.09 -10.71
CA LYS A 123 -13.42 16.06 -11.77
C LYS A 123 -13.58 14.66 -11.17
N PRO A 124 -14.75 14.32 -10.59
CA PRO A 124 -14.91 13.16 -9.73
C PRO A 124 -14.63 11.82 -10.42
N GLU A 125 -15.03 11.66 -11.69
CA GLU A 125 -14.76 10.44 -12.45
C GLU A 125 -13.27 10.21 -12.72
N LEU A 126 -12.53 11.29 -13.02
CA LEU A 126 -11.09 11.22 -13.25
C LEU A 126 -10.35 10.98 -11.94
N ALA A 127 -10.79 11.59 -10.84
CA ALA A 127 -10.25 11.38 -9.51
C ALA A 127 -10.42 9.91 -9.07
N ALA A 128 -11.61 9.34 -9.28
CA ALA A 128 -11.86 7.94 -8.96
C ALA A 128 -10.96 6.99 -9.77
N LYS A 129 -10.79 7.23 -11.08
CA LYS A 129 -9.88 6.44 -11.92
C LYS A 129 -8.42 6.55 -11.46
N ALA A 130 -7.96 7.76 -11.14
CA ALA A 130 -6.62 7.98 -10.60
C ALA A 130 -6.43 7.27 -9.26
N PHE A 131 -7.44 7.31 -8.39
CA PHE A 131 -7.44 6.61 -7.11
C PHE A 131 -7.31 5.09 -7.29
N TYR A 132 -8.09 4.48 -8.19
CA TYR A 132 -7.99 3.03 -8.42
C TYR A 132 -6.63 2.61 -8.96
N LYS A 133 -6.01 3.41 -9.84
CA LYS A 133 -4.64 3.18 -10.30
C LYS A 133 -3.65 3.27 -9.15
N SER A 134 -3.76 4.32 -8.33
CA SER A 134 -2.92 4.52 -7.15
C SER A 134 -3.02 3.36 -6.16
N LEU A 135 -4.24 2.89 -5.89
CA LEU A 135 -4.51 1.72 -5.04
C LEU A 135 -3.84 0.46 -5.59
N ALA A 136 -3.99 0.19 -6.89
CA ALA A 136 -3.36 -0.96 -7.53
C ALA A 136 -1.82 -0.89 -7.43
N LEU A 137 -1.24 0.30 -7.68
CA LEU A 137 0.20 0.53 -7.56
C LEU A 137 0.71 0.36 -6.13
N LYS A 138 -0.02 0.90 -5.13
CA LYS A 138 0.33 0.80 -3.72
C LYS A 138 0.32 -0.65 -3.24
N ILE A 139 -0.75 -1.39 -3.54
CA ILE A 139 -0.87 -2.82 -3.17
C ILE A 139 0.27 -3.63 -3.80
N ALA A 140 0.55 -3.42 -5.10
CA ALA A 140 1.64 -4.12 -5.78
C ALA A 140 3.01 -3.79 -5.17
N SER A 141 3.26 -2.52 -4.83
CA SER A 141 4.50 -2.07 -4.20
C SER A 141 4.68 -2.67 -2.81
N ASP A 142 3.64 -2.64 -1.98
CA ASP A 142 3.69 -3.12 -0.60
C ASP A 142 3.88 -4.64 -0.55
N GLN A 143 3.21 -5.38 -1.45
CA GLN A 143 3.40 -6.83 -1.56
C GLN A 143 4.83 -7.18 -1.98
N GLN A 144 5.43 -6.42 -2.91
CA GLN A 144 6.81 -6.63 -3.31
C GLN A 144 7.77 -6.35 -2.15
N GLN A 145 7.56 -5.26 -1.39
CA GLN A 145 8.40 -4.93 -0.24
C GLN A 145 8.31 -6.02 0.83
N PHE A 146 7.09 -6.51 1.13
CA PHE A 146 6.89 -7.60 2.09
C PHE A 146 7.65 -8.88 1.69
N GLN A 147 7.60 -9.27 0.40
CA GLN A 147 8.37 -10.43 -0.10
C GLN A 147 9.88 -10.23 0.00
N MET A 148 10.38 -9.00 -0.15
CA MET A 148 11.81 -8.70 -0.01
C MET A 148 12.26 -8.76 1.46
N ASP A 149 11.45 -8.23 2.37
CA ASP A 149 11.73 -8.23 3.82
C ASP A 149 11.74 -9.68 4.35
N ASP A 150 10.78 -10.52 3.93
CA ASP A 150 10.76 -11.95 4.25
C ASP A 150 12.04 -12.66 3.74
N ALA A 151 12.41 -12.41 2.48
CA ALA A 151 13.60 -13.02 1.89
C ALA A 151 14.90 -12.62 2.60
N GLN A 152 15.03 -11.36 3.03
CA GLN A 152 16.17 -10.90 3.83
C GLN A 152 16.21 -11.57 5.19
N HIS A 153 15.06 -11.70 5.86
CA HIS A 153 14.99 -12.37 7.16
C HIS A 153 15.40 -13.86 7.06
N PHE A 154 14.96 -14.57 6.02
CA PHE A 154 15.40 -15.94 5.78
C PHE A 154 16.89 -16.04 5.45
N LEU A 155 17.43 -15.08 4.69
CA LEU A 155 18.87 -15.00 4.41
C LEU A 155 19.67 -14.81 5.70
N GLU A 156 19.24 -13.92 6.60
CA GLU A 156 19.88 -13.72 7.90
C GLU A 156 19.85 -15.00 8.75
N LEU A 157 18.73 -15.70 8.79
CA LEU A 157 18.60 -16.98 9.52
C LEU A 157 19.53 -18.07 8.97
N ILE A 158 19.68 -18.15 7.64
CA ILE A 158 20.55 -19.15 6.99
C ILE A 158 22.04 -18.78 7.13
N LEU A 159 22.37 -17.49 7.20
CA LEU A 159 23.75 -16.99 7.31
C LEU A 159 24.26 -16.88 8.76
N LEU A 160 23.39 -17.08 9.75
CA LEU A 160 23.73 -17.13 11.18
C LEU A 160 24.04 -18.55 11.69
N ASP A 161 23.90 -19.57 10.83
CA ASP A 161 24.41 -20.94 11.00
C ASP A 161 25.72 -21.18 10.21
#